data_AF-A0A167G8J6-F1
#
_entry.id   AF-A0A167G8J6-F1
#
_cell.length_a   1.000
_cell.length_b   1.000
_cell.length_c   1.000
_cell.angle_alpha   90.00
_cell.angle_beta   90.00
_cell.angle_gamma   90.00
#
_symmetry.space_group_name_H-M   'P 1'
#
loop_
_entity.id
_entity.type
_entity.pdbx_description
1 polymer ?
#
loop_
_entity_poly.entity_id
_entity_poly.type
_entity_poly.pdbx_seq_one_letter_code
_entity_poly.pdbx_strand_id
1 'polypeptide(L)'
;MSSVKRMYVTTNKTTEQVRAWMAHRVESRWLSCSFGAFEVQIIPVIDWEKPVASERRLTFTLTFETPQVLYIPPGYAIGFKASVEKSIMLIFSDYSMGEIEDNYKFSVENFKDWKYD
;
A
#
# COMPACT_ATOMS: atom_id res chain seq x y z
N MET A 1 14.06 -11.49 4.56
CA MET A 1 12.73 -11.96 4.12
C MET A 1 12.34 -13.33 4.71
N SER A 2 13.07 -13.88 5.70
CA SER A 2 12.70 -15.15 6.35
C SER A 2 11.36 -15.10 7.10
N SER A 3 10.87 -13.90 7.42
CA SER A 3 9.58 -13.67 8.06
C SER A 3 8.38 -13.72 7.11
N VAL A 4 8.59 -13.67 5.79
CA VAL A 4 7.48 -13.63 4.82
C VAL A 4 6.76 -14.98 4.80
N LYS A 5 5.45 -14.95 5.06
CA LYS A 5 4.56 -16.14 5.05
C LYS A 5 3.65 -16.19 3.83
N ARG A 6 3.35 -15.05 3.21
CA ARG A 6 2.43 -14.97 2.06
C ARG A 6 2.97 -14.03 0.99
N MET A 7 2.73 -14.41 -0.26
CA MET A 7 3.03 -13.63 -1.46
C MET A 7 1.82 -13.68 -2.39
N TYR A 8 1.46 -12.56 -2.98
CA TYR A 8 0.41 -12.49 -3.99
C TYR A 8 0.63 -11.29 -4.93
N VAL A 9 -0.04 -11.31 -6.07
CA VAL A 9 -0.04 -10.20 -7.02
C VAL A 9 -1.38 -9.49 -7.04
N THR A 10 -1.36 -8.20 -7.37
CA THR A 10 -2.57 -7.44 -7.66
C THR A 10 -2.36 -6.53 -8.86
N THR A 11 -3.45 -6.28 -9.57
CA THR A 11 -3.52 -5.38 -10.72
C THR A 11 -4.66 -4.39 -10.52
N ASN A 12 -4.55 -3.25 -11.18
CA ASN A 12 -5.65 -2.29 -11.27
C ASN A 12 -6.29 -2.39 -12.65
N LYS A 13 -7.62 -2.25 -12.70
CA LYS A 13 -8.36 -2.29 -13.96
C LYS A 13 -8.00 -1.10 -14.86
N THR A 14 -7.76 0.05 -14.25
CA THR A 14 -7.36 1.31 -14.90
C THR A 14 -6.33 2.03 -14.03
N THR A 15 -5.63 3.01 -14.62
CA THR A 15 -4.73 3.93 -13.89
C THR A 15 -5.47 4.82 -12.90
N GLU A 16 -6.77 5.06 -13.14
CA GLU A 16 -7.64 5.83 -12.25
C GLU A 16 -8.05 5.06 -10.99
N GLN A 17 -7.92 3.73 -10.97
CA GLN A 17 -8.32 2.97 -9.81
C GLN A 17 -7.33 3.19 -8.66
N VAL A 18 -7.85 3.68 -7.54
CA VAL A 18 -7.12 3.88 -6.29
C VAL A 18 -7.43 2.75 -5.33
N ARG A 19 -6.40 2.14 -4.74
CA ARG A 19 -6.54 1.17 -3.64
C ARG A 19 -5.99 1.79 -2.37
N ALA A 20 -6.87 2.40 -1.58
CA ALA A 20 -6.52 3.09 -0.34
C ALA A 20 -7.76 3.21 0.56
N TRP A 21 -7.62 3.51 1.86
CA TRP A 21 -6.40 3.41 2.66
C TRP A 21 -6.48 2.15 3.52
N MET A 22 -5.48 1.28 3.44
CA MET A 22 -5.42 0.04 4.21
C MET A 22 -4.22 0.08 5.15
N ALA A 23 -4.43 -0.27 6.41
CA ALA A 23 -3.40 -0.30 7.43
C ALA A 23 -3.43 -1.59 8.24
N HIS A 24 -2.28 -1.88 8.83
CA HIS A 24 -2.01 -3.03 9.69
C HIS A 24 -1.31 -2.53 10.97
N ARG A 25 -1.81 -2.88 12.16
CA ARG A 25 -1.19 -2.54 13.45
C ARG A 25 0.02 -3.43 13.73
N VAL A 26 0.03 -4.66 13.20
CA VAL A 26 0.99 -5.71 13.53
C VAL A 26 1.68 -6.26 12.28
N GLU A 27 0.96 -6.44 11.18
CA GLU A 27 1.50 -7.02 9.94
C GLU A 27 2.38 -6.02 9.17
N SER A 28 3.57 -6.46 8.75
CA SER A 28 4.41 -5.71 7.84
C SER A 28 4.11 -6.07 6.39
N ARG A 29 4.36 -5.12 5.47
CA ARG A 29 4.19 -5.36 4.04
C ARG A 29 5.46 -5.04 3.27
N TRP A 30 5.68 -5.78 2.19
CA TRP A 30 6.67 -5.43 1.17
C TRP A 30 5.97 -5.31 -0.17
N LEU A 31 6.25 -4.24 -0.89
CA LEU A 31 5.69 -3.96 -2.21
C LEU A 31 6.81 -3.91 -3.24
N SER A 32 6.58 -4.51 -4.40
CA SER A 32 7.49 -4.42 -5.54
C SER A 32 6.70 -4.39 -6.84
N CYS A 33 7.16 -3.62 -7.82
CA CYS A 33 6.54 -3.60 -9.14
C CYS A 33 7.18 -4.69 -10.02
N SER A 34 6.42 -5.72 -10.37
CA SER A 34 6.91 -6.80 -11.23
C SER A 34 6.69 -6.52 -12.72
N PHE A 35 5.83 -5.55 -13.05
CA PHE A 35 5.62 -5.05 -14.41
C PHE A 35 4.93 -3.67 -14.37
N GLY A 36 5.31 -2.75 -15.26
CA GLY A 36 4.73 -1.41 -15.33
C GLY A 36 5.27 -0.47 -14.25
N ALA A 37 4.38 0.35 -13.66
CA ALA A 37 4.73 1.29 -12.59
C ALA A 37 3.55 1.62 -11.67
N PHE A 38 3.86 1.93 -10.42
CA PHE A 38 2.91 2.35 -9.39
C PHE A 38 3.41 3.58 -8.64
N GLU A 39 2.48 4.45 -8.29
CA GLU A 39 2.66 5.40 -7.20
C GLU A 39 2.12 4.76 -5.91
N VAL A 40 2.94 4.74 -4.88
CA VAL A 40 2.59 4.25 -3.55
C VAL A 40 2.73 5.40 -2.56
N GLN A 41 1.71 5.61 -1.74
CA GLN A 41 1.73 6.56 -0.66
C GLN A 41 1.57 5.83 0.67
N ILE A 42 2.33 6.24 1.68
CA ILE A 42 2.16 5.76 3.05
C ILE A 42 2.01 6.92 4.02
N ILE A 43 1.19 6.71 5.06
CA ILE A 43 0.90 7.71 6.07
C ILE A 43 0.93 7.01 7.44
N PRO A 44 1.70 7.51 8.43
CA PRO A 44 1.71 6.93 9.77
C PRO A 44 0.34 7.08 10.44
N VAL A 45 -0.18 6.01 11.02
CA VAL A 45 -1.43 6.00 11.78
C VAL A 45 -1.14 6.38 13.23
N ILE A 46 -1.50 7.60 13.60
CA ILE A 46 -1.29 8.14 14.95
C ILE A 46 -2.45 7.77 15.87
N ASP A 47 -3.67 7.84 15.35
CA ASP A 47 -4.91 7.52 16.05
C ASP A 47 -5.73 6.56 15.17
N TRP A 48 -6.07 5.40 15.72
CA TRP A 48 -6.79 4.35 15.01
C TRP A 48 -8.31 4.47 15.15
N GLU A 49 -8.80 5.28 16.07
CA GLU A 49 -10.23 5.61 16.21
C GLU A 49 -10.58 6.82 15.34
N LYS A 50 -9.65 7.77 15.22
CA LYS A 50 -9.75 8.96 14.35
C LYS A 50 -8.49 9.10 13.50
N PRO A 51 -8.35 8.34 12.42
CA PRO A 51 -7.24 8.47 11.48
C PRO A 51 -7.29 9.86 10.82
N VAL A 52 -6.55 10.82 11.37
CA VAL A 52 -6.42 12.16 10.78
C VAL A 52 -5.33 12.11 9.73
N ALA A 53 -5.55 12.78 8.59
CA ALA A 53 -4.52 13.07 7.61
C ALA A 53 -3.26 13.59 8.32
N SER A 54 -2.18 12.81 8.28
CA SER A 54 -0.89 13.28 8.74
C SER A 54 -0.21 14.04 7.61
N GLU A 55 0.32 15.23 7.91
CA GLU A 55 1.24 15.97 7.02
C GLU A 55 2.52 15.17 6.70
N ARG A 56 2.73 14.03 7.36
CA ARG A 56 3.89 13.12 7.19
C ARG A 56 3.69 12.08 6.09
N ARG A 57 2.99 12.43 5.01
CA ARG A 57 2.84 11.55 3.86
C ARG A 57 4.19 11.34 3.17
N LEU A 58 4.48 10.09 2.85
CA LEU A 58 5.61 9.73 1.99
C LEU A 58 5.08 9.12 0.70
N THR A 59 5.62 9.56 -0.44
CA THR A 59 5.27 9.05 -1.77
C THR A 59 6.48 8.37 -2.38
N PHE A 60 6.25 7.21 -2.99
CA PHE A 60 7.25 6.38 -3.63
C PHE A 60 6.78 5.99 -5.03
N THR A 61 7.73 5.88 -5.96
CA THR A 61 7.50 5.30 -7.28
C THR A 61 8.15 3.93 -7.34
N LEU A 62 7.35 2.90 -7.61
CA LEU A 62 7.83 1.55 -7.89
C LEU A 62 7.66 1.29 -9.38
N THR A 63 8.74 0.95 -10.07
CA THR A 63 8.74 0.71 -11.51
C THR A 63 9.51 -0.56 -11.86
N PHE A 64 9.09 -1.24 -12.91
CA PHE A 64 9.79 -2.39 -13.46
C PHE A 64 11.20 -2.05 -13.96
N GLU A 65 11.42 -0.82 -14.44
CA GLU A 65 12.72 -0.38 -14.96
C GLU A 65 13.81 -0.29 -13.89
N THR A 66 13.40 -0.06 -12.64
CA THR A 66 14.30 0.00 -11.48
C THR A 66 13.74 -0.92 -10.42
N PRO A 67 14.10 -2.22 -10.41
CA PRO A 67 13.58 -3.17 -9.45
C PRO A 67 13.95 -2.79 -8.02
N GLN A 68 12.94 -2.56 -7.20
CA GLN A 68 13.08 -2.21 -5.78
C GLN A 68 11.99 -2.91 -4.97
N VAL A 69 12.22 -2.97 -3.67
CA VAL A 69 11.24 -3.44 -2.69
C VAL A 69 11.03 -2.32 -1.66
N LEU A 70 9.80 -1.84 -1.56
CA LEU A 70 9.40 -0.93 -0.50
C LEU A 70 8.96 -1.75 0.71
N TYR A 71 9.71 -1.66 1.80
CA TYR A 71 9.30 -2.18 3.10
C TYR A 71 8.43 -1.16 3.82
N ILE A 72 7.27 -1.62 4.30
CA ILE A 72 6.33 -0.81 5.06
C ILE A 72 6.15 -1.49 6.41
N PRO A 73 6.66 -0.87 7.50
CA PRO A 73 6.48 -1.41 8.83
C PRO A 73 5.01 -1.29 9.27
N PRO A 74 4.61 -2.02 10.32
CA PRO A 74 3.27 -1.87 10.90
C PRO A 74 3.05 -0.43 11.37
N GLY A 75 1.79 0.00 11.43
CA GLY A 75 1.43 1.36 11.83
C GLY A 75 1.34 2.37 10.70
N TYR A 76 1.40 1.93 9.43
CA TYR A 76 1.22 2.79 8.27
C TYR A 76 -0.04 2.42 7.49
N ALA A 77 -0.80 3.44 7.10
CA ALA A 77 -1.83 3.34 6.08
C ALA A 77 -1.17 3.42 4.69
N ILE A 78 -1.58 2.53 3.80
CA ILE A 78 -1.02 2.36 2.47
C ILE A 78 -2.11 2.67 1.44
N GLY A 79 -1.73 3.44 0.42
CA GLY A 79 -2.51 3.70 -0.78
C GLY A 79 -1.66 3.54 -2.03
N PHE A 80 -2.19 2.96 -3.11
CA PHE A 80 -1.47 2.88 -4.38
C PHE A 80 -2.39 2.88 -5.61
N LYS A 81 -1.86 3.35 -6.75
CA LYS A 81 -2.43 3.24 -8.10
C LYS A 81 -1.36 2.86 -9.10
N ALA A 82 -1.79 2.17 -10.13
CA ALA A 82 -0.97 1.97 -11.30
C ALA A 82 -0.79 3.31 -12.04
N SER A 83 0.46 3.66 -12.36
CA SER A 83 0.79 4.81 -13.20
C SER A 83 0.82 4.45 -14.69
N VAL A 84 0.89 3.14 -14.99
CA VAL A 84 0.88 2.58 -16.35
C VAL A 84 -0.18 1.47 -16.42
N GLU A 85 -0.89 1.35 -17.55
CA GLU A 85 -1.84 0.26 -17.74
C GLU A 85 -1.21 -1.12 -17.59
N LYS A 86 -2.01 -2.10 -17.15
CA LYS A 86 -1.59 -3.51 -16.97
C LYS A 86 -0.41 -3.69 -16.00
N SER A 87 -0.12 -2.69 -15.16
CA SER A 87 0.90 -2.81 -14.12
C SER A 87 0.54 -3.91 -13.12
N ILE A 88 1.57 -4.62 -12.64
CA ILE A 88 1.45 -5.74 -11.69
C ILE A 88 2.26 -5.42 -10.44
N MET A 89 1.57 -5.35 -9.30
CA MET A 89 2.17 -5.16 -7.99
C MET A 89 2.34 -6.53 -7.33
N LEU A 90 3.55 -6.86 -6.91
CA LEU A 90 3.87 -7.99 -6.07
C LEU A 90 3.87 -7.55 -4.60
N ILE A 91 3.12 -8.28 -3.76
CA ILE A 91 2.94 -7.97 -2.34
C ILE A 91 3.36 -9.17 -1.51
N PHE A 92 4.14 -8.92 -0.47
CA PHE A 92 4.52 -9.89 0.54
C PHE A 92 4.00 -9.48 1.92
N SER A 93 3.76 -10.46 2.78
CA SER A 93 3.45 -10.24 4.20
C SER A 93 4.03 -11.30 5.13
N ASP A 94 4.22 -10.91 6.38
CA ASP A 94 4.68 -11.76 7.49
C ASP A 94 3.55 -12.47 8.25
N TYR A 95 2.30 -12.31 7.79
CA TYR A 95 1.12 -13.06 8.24
C TYR A 95 0.35 -13.68 7.06
N SER A 96 -0.26 -14.83 7.33
CA SER A 96 -1.16 -15.53 6.41
C SER A 96 -2.55 -14.89 6.40
N MET A 97 -3.33 -15.17 5.36
CA MET A 97 -4.70 -14.66 5.28
C MET A 97 -5.57 -15.26 6.41
N GLY A 98 -6.19 -14.39 7.21
CA GLY A 98 -7.03 -14.80 8.34
C GLY A 98 -6.25 -15.29 9.57
N GLU A 99 -4.92 -15.17 9.60
CA GLU A 99 -4.12 -15.52 10.77
C GLU A 99 -4.40 -14.57 11.95
N ILE A 100 -4.63 -13.29 11.65
CA ILE A 100 -5.01 -12.24 12.60
C ILE A 100 -6.04 -11.28 11.99
N GLU A 101 -6.87 -10.67 12.84
CA GLU A 101 -7.79 -9.59 12.47
C GLU A 101 -7.07 -8.24 12.54
N ASP A 102 -6.29 -7.93 11.50
CA ASP A 102 -5.43 -6.72 11.46
C ASP A 102 -5.69 -5.84 10.22
N ASN A 103 -6.90 -5.90 9.67
CA ASN A 103 -7.27 -5.18 8.45
C ASN A 103 -8.04 -3.90 8.79
N TYR A 104 -7.34 -2.77 8.87
CA TYR A 104 -7.96 -1.46 9.11
C TYR A 104 -8.14 -0.71 7.80
N LYS A 105 -9.39 -0.35 7.48
CA LYS A 105 -9.71 0.47 6.32
C LYS A 105 -10.10 1.86 6.77
N PHE A 106 -9.57 2.86 6.09
CA PHE A 106 -9.89 4.25 6.33
C PHE A 106 -10.49 4.88 5.08
N SER A 107 -11.42 5.82 5.28
CA SER A 107 -12.05 6.55 4.17
C SER A 107 -10.98 7.35 3.42
N VAL A 108 -11.11 7.44 2.09
CA VAL A 108 -10.26 8.30 1.26
C VAL A 108 -10.41 9.77 1.66
N GLU A 109 -11.58 10.16 2.17
CA GLU A 109 -11.84 11.50 2.71
C GLU A 109 -10.97 11.83 3.93
N ASN A 110 -10.55 10.80 4.69
CA ASN A 110 -9.69 10.97 5.87
C ASN A 110 -8.26 11.37 5.50
N PHE A 111 -7.87 11.17 4.23
CA PHE A 111 -6.54 11.44 3.71
C PHE A 111 -6.68 12.17 2.37
N LYS A 112 -7.22 13.40 2.45
CA LYS A 112 -7.32 14.37 1.34
C LYS A 112 -6.06 14.31 0.47
N ASP A 113 -6.20 14.35 -0.86
CA ASP A 113 -5.13 14.42 -1.89
C ASP A 113 -4.78 13.12 -2.64
N TRP A 114 -5.74 12.23 -2.85
CA TRP A 114 -5.76 11.49 -4.12
C TRP A 114 -6.75 12.21 -5.03
N LYS A 115 -6.33 13.39 -5.53
CA LYS A 115 -7.15 14.13 -6.49
C LYS A 115 -7.15 13.32 -7.79
N TYR A 116 -8.35 12.89 -8.17
CA TYR A 116 -8.68 12.70 -9.57
C TYR A 116 -8.60 14.10 -10.19
N ASP A 117 -7.69 14.31 -11.13
CA ASP A 117 -7.78 15.49 -11.99
C ASP A 117 -9.10 15.45 -12.77
#